data_AF-A0A7K9MS25-F1
#
_entry.id   AF-A0A7K9MS25-F1
#
_cell.length_a   1.000
_cell.length_b   1.000
_cell.length_c   1.000
_cell.angle_alpha   90.00
_cell.angle_beta   90.00
_cell.angle_gamma   90.00
#
_symmetry.space_group_name_H-M   'P 1'
#
loop_
_entity.id
_entity.type
_entity.pdbx_description
1 polymer ?
#
loop_
_entity_poly.entity_id
_entity_poly.type
_entity_poly.pdbx_seq_one_letter_code
_entity_poly.pdbx_strand_id
1 'polypeptide(L)'
;DHVYMEKTSDLNEYVLNETGRIFYGTEDQIAERSWNYGQFDTGVLEACLYILDRRGMPHSARGDPVMVSRVVSAMVNSLDDNGVLVGNWTGDYTQGTNPSAWAGSVDILRSYHGAGAPVRYGQCWVFAGVMTTVLRCLGLPTRTVTNYNSAHDTDVSLTTDIYFDENMKPLERLNTDSVWNFHVWNDCWMKRPDLPDGYDGWQVVDATPQETSSG
;
A
#
# COMPACT_ATOMS: atom_id res chain seq x y z
N ASP A 1 22.72 -7.28 -7.28
CA ASP A 1 21.29 -7.45 -7.00
C ASP A 1 20.52 -6.30 -7.65
N HIS A 2 19.31 -6.53 -8.17
CA HIS A 2 18.44 -5.47 -8.68
C HIS A 2 17.90 -4.56 -7.57
N VAL A 3 17.93 -4.98 -6.31
CA VAL A 3 17.51 -4.17 -5.15
C VAL A 3 18.68 -3.62 -4.33
N TYR A 4 19.89 -3.62 -4.91
CA TYR A 4 21.08 -3.11 -4.23
C TYR A 4 20.96 -1.61 -3.90
N MET A 5 21.16 -1.25 -2.62
CA MET A 5 21.36 0.13 -2.17
C MET A 5 22.84 0.38 -1.89
N GLU A 6 23.40 1.43 -2.50
CA GLU A 6 24.82 1.79 -2.34
C GLU A 6 25.16 2.16 -0.89
N LYS A 7 24.27 2.93 -0.24
CA LYS A 7 24.43 3.37 1.14
C LYS A 7 23.90 2.31 2.10
N THR A 8 24.80 1.46 2.59
CA THR A 8 24.46 0.33 3.48
C THR A 8 23.76 0.74 4.77
N SER A 9 23.99 1.96 5.28
CA SER A 9 23.26 2.47 6.45
C SER A 9 21.76 2.59 6.21
N ASP A 10 21.33 2.80 4.95
CA ASP A 10 19.92 2.98 4.60
C ASP A 10 19.18 1.63 4.63
N LEU A 11 19.89 0.50 4.52
CA LEU A 11 19.31 -0.83 4.72
C LEU A 11 18.79 -1.03 6.15
N ASN A 12 19.40 -0.36 7.14
CA ASN A 12 18.90 -0.40 8.51
C ASN A 12 17.49 0.15 8.59
N GLU A 13 17.18 1.21 7.83
CA GLU A 13 15.86 1.84 7.85
C GLU A 13 14.87 1.17 6.90
N TYR A 14 15.30 0.87 5.67
CA TYR A 14 14.38 0.45 4.60
C TYR A 14 14.20 -1.06 4.47
N VAL A 15 15.01 -1.86 5.17
CA VAL A 15 14.89 -3.34 5.19
C VAL A 15 14.79 -3.86 6.63
N LEU A 16 15.69 -3.43 7.51
CA LEU A 16 15.85 -4.07 8.83
C LEU A 16 14.98 -3.45 9.94
N ASN A 17 14.53 -2.20 9.79
CA ASN A 17 13.70 -1.56 10.81
C ASN A 17 12.28 -2.15 10.78
N GLU A 18 11.84 -2.70 11.90
CA GLU A 18 10.51 -3.32 12.06
C GLU A 18 9.45 -2.34 12.56
N THR A 19 9.83 -1.09 12.87
CA THR A 19 8.91 -0.05 13.32
C THR A 19 8.99 1.17 12.42
N GLY A 20 7.85 1.65 11.94
CA GLY A 20 7.75 2.83 11.10
C GLY A 20 6.90 3.94 11.72
N ARG A 21 6.92 5.08 11.04
CA ARG A 21 5.97 6.18 11.25
C ARG A 21 5.21 6.41 9.96
N ILE A 22 3.89 6.54 10.06
CA ILE A 22 3.03 6.92 8.94
C ILE A 22 2.40 8.27 9.29
N PHE A 23 2.63 9.25 8.42
CA PHE A 23 2.11 10.59 8.57
C PHE A 23 0.68 10.66 8.03
N TYR A 24 -0.16 11.45 8.68
CA TYR A 24 -1.57 11.65 8.32
C TYR A 24 -2.02 13.06 8.76
N GLY A 25 -3.33 13.34 8.63
CA GLY A 25 -3.92 14.63 9.02
C GLY A 25 -4.14 15.51 7.80
N THR A 26 -3.72 16.77 7.89
CA THR A 26 -3.76 17.75 6.79
C THR A 26 -2.38 18.40 6.63
N GLU A 27 -2.17 19.14 5.55
CA GLU A 27 -0.91 19.87 5.34
C GLU A 27 -0.63 20.91 6.44
N ASP A 28 -1.68 21.51 7.01
CA ASP A 28 -1.59 22.47 8.12
C ASP A 28 -1.42 21.81 9.49
N GLN A 29 -1.84 20.54 9.62
CA GLN A 29 -1.83 19.80 10.88
C GLN A 29 -1.37 18.36 10.66
N ILE A 30 -0.07 18.22 10.44
CA ILE A 30 0.61 16.93 10.27
C ILE A 30 0.60 16.17 11.59
N ALA A 31 0.02 14.98 11.56
CA ALA A 31 0.04 14.01 12.65
C ALA A 31 0.84 12.77 12.23
N GLU A 32 1.24 11.96 13.21
CA GLU A 32 1.99 10.72 12.97
C GLU A 32 1.42 9.55 13.78
N ARG A 33 1.51 8.36 13.20
CA ARG A 33 1.17 7.10 13.85
C ARG A 33 2.35 6.14 13.75
N SER A 34 2.73 5.55 14.87
CA SER A 34 3.66 4.42 14.87
C SER A 34 3.01 3.19 14.26
N TRP A 35 3.75 2.45 13.45
CA TRP A 35 3.31 1.22 12.82
C TRP A 35 4.31 0.10 13.08
N ASN A 36 3.85 -1.03 13.60
CA ASN A 36 4.67 -2.23 13.73
C ASN A 36 4.64 -3.02 12.42
N TYR A 37 5.72 -2.94 11.63
CA TYR A 37 5.88 -3.77 10.44
C TYR A 37 6.08 -5.24 10.82
N GLY A 38 6.96 -5.52 11.79
CA GLY A 38 7.21 -6.86 12.34
C GLY A 38 7.56 -7.91 11.28
N GLN A 39 8.41 -7.57 10.29
CA GLN A 39 8.75 -8.49 9.21
C GLN A 39 9.54 -9.74 9.67
N PHE A 40 10.12 -9.75 10.87
CA PHE A 40 10.84 -10.90 11.43
C PHE A 40 10.01 -11.70 12.45
N ASP A 41 8.77 -11.30 12.71
CA ASP A 41 7.85 -11.99 13.59
C ASP A 41 7.44 -13.36 13.02
N THR A 42 7.32 -14.39 13.87
CA THR A 42 6.97 -15.75 13.46
C THR A 42 5.70 -15.79 12.60
N GLY A 43 5.71 -16.50 11.47
CA GLY A 43 4.55 -16.63 10.59
C GLY A 43 4.40 -15.51 9.55
N VAL A 44 5.17 -14.42 9.65
CA VAL A 44 5.09 -13.31 8.69
C VAL A 44 5.73 -13.67 7.36
N LEU A 45 6.90 -14.29 7.35
CA LEU A 45 7.55 -14.76 6.12
C LEU A 45 6.67 -15.77 5.38
N GLU A 46 6.07 -16.72 6.10
CA GLU A 46 5.16 -17.71 5.55
C GLU A 46 3.92 -17.03 4.94
N ALA A 47 3.35 -16.03 5.61
CA ALA A 47 2.26 -15.23 5.06
C ALA A 47 2.67 -14.49 3.78
N CYS A 48 3.88 -13.92 3.73
CA CYS A 48 4.40 -13.23 2.53
C CYS A 48 4.57 -14.18 1.34
N LEU A 49 5.10 -15.39 1.58
CA LEU A 49 5.21 -16.41 0.54
C LEU A 49 3.82 -16.92 0.10
N TYR A 50 2.90 -17.09 1.05
CA TYR A 50 1.51 -17.47 0.78
C TYR A 50 0.80 -16.46 -0.13
N ILE A 51 1.03 -15.15 0.02
CA ILE A 51 0.51 -14.11 -0.88
C ILE A 51 0.94 -14.37 -2.33
N LEU A 52 2.23 -14.67 -2.57
CA LEU A 52 2.74 -14.96 -3.91
C LEU A 52 2.18 -16.28 -4.47
N ASP A 53 2.04 -17.30 -3.62
CA ASP A 53 1.43 -18.59 -3.98
C ASP A 53 -0.05 -18.43 -4.35
N ARG A 54 -0.79 -17.63 -3.57
CA ARG A 54 -2.23 -17.40 -3.74
C ARG A 54 -2.54 -16.74 -5.08
N ARG A 55 -1.68 -15.81 -5.53
CA ARG A 55 -1.75 -15.21 -6.87
C ARG A 55 -1.37 -16.19 -7.99
N GLY A 56 -0.75 -17.31 -7.67
CA GLY A 56 -0.20 -18.23 -8.65
C GLY A 56 1.07 -17.69 -9.34
N MET A 57 1.84 -16.84 -8.66
CA MET A 57 3.06 -16.26 -9.22
C MET A 57 4.10 -17.37 -9.48
N PRO A 58 4.57 -17.56 -10.72
CA PRO A 58 5.56 -18.59 -11.05
C PRO A 58 6.84 -18.42 -10.23
N HIS A 59 7.40 -19.52 -9.71
CA HIS A 59 8.62 -19.46 -8.89
C HIS A 59 9.80 -18.80 -9.61
N SER A 60 9.92 -19.01 -10.93
CA SER A 60 10.96 -18.39 -11.76
C SER A 60 10.86 -16.87 -11.85
N ALA A 61 9.67 -16.30 -11.62
CA ALA A 61 9.43 -14.85 -11.65
C ALA A 61 9.66 -14.18 -10.30
N ARG A 62 9.81 -14.94 -9.20
CA ARG A 62 9.94 -14.38 -7.83
C ARG A 62 11.30 -13.72 -7.56
N GLY A 63 12.25 -13.84 -8.48
CA GLY A 63 13.53 -13.12 -8.44
C GLY A 63 13.48 -11.72 -9.09
N ASP A 64 12.36 -11.35 -9.71
CA ASP A 64 12.19 -10.03 -10.34
C ASP A 64 11.44 -9.08 -9.39
N PRO A 65 12.10 -8.04 -8.84
CA PRO A 65 11.47 -7.12 -7.90
C PRO A 65 10.34 -6.29 -8.52
N VAL A 66 10.37 -6.05 -9.85
CA VAL A 66 9.29 -5.34 -10.55
C VAL A 66 8.03 -6.21 -10.55
N MET A 67 8.17 -7.48 -10.88
CA MET A 67 7.03 -8.41 -10.87
C MET A 67 6.54 -8.70 -9.44
N VAL A 68 7.45 -8.87 -8.48
CA VAL A 68 7.09 -9.09 -7.07
C VAL A 68 6.31 -7.89 -6.53
N SER A 69 6.79 -6.67 -6.73
CA SER A 69 6.11 -5.46 -6.22
C SER A 69 4.72 -5.28 -6.83
N ARG A 70 4.55 -5.53 -8.13
CA ARG A 70 3.24 -5.50 -8.81
C ARG A 70 2.28 -6.57 -8.30
N VAL A 71 2.76 -7.79 -8.04
CA VAL A 71 1.94 -8.86 -7.47
C VAL A 71 1.52 -8.51 -6.04
N VAL A 72 2.44 -8.00 -5.23
CA VAL A 72 2.15 -7.61 -3.85
C VAL A 72 1.15 -6.46 -3.80
N SER A 73 1.26 -5.46 -4.68
CA SER A 73 0.31 -4.34 -4.71
C SER A 73 -1.12 -4.78 -5.00
N ALA A 74 -1.29 -5.72 -5.93
CA ALA A 74 -2.59 -6.32 -6.23
C ALA A 74 -3.10 -7.19 -5.06
N MET A 75 -2.25 -8.05 -4.52
CA MET A 75 -2.67 -9.03 -3.52
C MET A 75 -2.84 -8.47 -2.11
N VAL A 76 -2.31 -7.29 -1.79
CA VAL A 76 -2.53 -6.68 -0.47
C VAL A 76 -3.96 -6.17 -0.32
N ASN A 77 -4.65 -5.85 -1.42
CA ASN A 77 -6.09 -5.58 -1.40
C ASN A 77 -6.91 -6.79 -1.83
N SER A 78 -8.18 -6.83 -1.41
CA SER A 78 -9.04 -7.98 -1.65
C SER A 78 -9.83 -7.94 -2.95
N LEU A 79 -9.83 -6.79 -3.65
CA LEU A 79 -10.57 -6.67 -4.90
C LEU A 79 -9.94 -7.61 -5.94
N ASP A 80 -10.80 -8.24 -6.73
CA ASP A 80 -10.47 -9.19 -7.80
C ASP A 80 -9.89 -10.55 -7.35
N ASP A 81 -8.87 -10.53 -6.49
CA ASP A 81 -8.04 -11.71 -6.18
C ASP A 81 -8.27 -12.32 -4.78
N ASN A 82 -9.21 -11.80 -3.99
CA ASN A 82 -9.38 -12.19 -2.58
C ASN A 82 -8.06 -12.11 -1.78
N GLY A 83 -7.31 -11.03 -2.02
CA GLY A 83 -6.10 -10.68 -1.29
C GLY A 83 -6.31 -10.28 0.17
N VAL A 84 -5.31 -9.65 0.77
CA VAL A 84 -5.15 -9.57 2.23
C VAL A 84 -6.23 -8.75 2.92
N LEU A 85 -6.54 -7.54 2.44
CA LEU A 85 -7.38 -6.57 3.15
C LEU A 85 -8.60 -6.13 2.34
N VAL A 86 -9.75 -6.07 3.01
CA VAL A 86 -10.96 -5.42 2.48
C VAL A 86 -10.94 -3.94 2.81
N GLY A 87 -11.02 -3.09 1.79
CA GLY A 87 -11.12 -1.63 1.96
C GLY A 87 -12.50 -1.20 2.46
N ASN A 88 -12.56 -0.22 3.37
CA ASN A 88 -13.84 0.37 3.80
C ASN A 88 -13.67 1.82 4.29
N TRP A 89 -14.39 2.74 3.64
CA TRP A 89 -14.43 4.18 3.95
C TRP A 89 -15.82 4.68 4.34
N THR A 90 -16.78 3.78 4.55
CA THR A 90 -18.18 4.16 4.84
C THR A 90 -18.39 4.68 6.27
N GLY A 91 -17.45 4.43 7.18
CA GLY A 91 -17.59 4.72 8.61
C GLY A 91 -18.31 3.64 9.43
N ASP A 92 -18.97 2.67 8.78
CA ASP A 92 -19.54 1.49 9.44
C ASP A 92 -18.57 0.30 9.33
N TYR A 93 -18.05 -0.11 10.49
CA TYR A 93 -17.10 -1.22 10.61
C TYR A 93 -17.66 -2.39 11.42
N THR A 94 -18.99 -2.48 11.62
CA THR A 94 -19.63 -3.49 12.49
C THR A 94 -19.27 -4.94 12.17
N GLN A 95 -18.92 -5.24 10.92
CA GLN A 95 -18.56 -6.58 10.44
C GLN A 95 -17.04 -6.87 10.46
N GLY A 96 -16.23 -6.03 11.12
CA GLY A 96 -14.78 -6.19 11.16
C GLY A 96 -14.08 -5.24 12.12
N THR A 97 -12.79 -5.05 11.90
CA THR A 97 -11.98 -4.12 12.68
C THR A 97 -12.03 -2.73 12.05
N ASN A 98 -12.26 -1.70 12.88
CA ASN A 98 -12.11 -0.30 12.45
C ASN A 98 -10.66 -0.09 11.95
N PRO A 99 -10.43 0.44 10.73
CA PRO A 99 -9.10 0.65 10.18
C PRO A 99 -8.14 1.44 11.10
N SER A 100 -8.68 2.35 11.93
CA SER A 100 -7.91 3.14 12.88
C SER A 100 -7.48 2.37 14.14
N ALA A 101 -7.99 1.16 14.37
CA ALA A 101 -7.60 0.31 15.50
C ALA A 101 -6.34 -0.51 15.24
N TRP A 102 -5.95 -0.69 13.97
CA TRP A 102 -4.72 -1.38 13.63
C TRP A 102 -3.49 -0.58 14.07
N ALA A 103 -2.53 -1.29 14.66
CA ALA A 103 -1.24 -0.76 15.10
C ALA A 103 -0.05 -1.39 14.36
N GLY A 104 -0.29 -2.36 13.47
CA GLY A 104 0.75 -3.10 12.78
C GLY A 104 0.21 -4.14 11.80
N SER A 105 1.12 -4.73 11.04
CA SER A 105 0.81 -5.67 9.96
C SER A 105 0.71 -7.13 10.41
N VAL A 106 1.34 -7.47 11.54
CA VAL A 106 1.56 -8.86 11.99
C VAL A 106 0.24 -9.62 12.16
N ASP A 107 -0.72 -9.07 12.91
CA ASP A 107 -2.00 -9.73 13.17
C ASP A 107 -2.86 -9.84 11.90
N ILE A 108 -2.76 -8.87 10.99
CA ILE A 108 -3.45 -8.89 9.70
C ILE A 108 -2.91 -10.04 8.85
N LEU A 109 -1.59 -10.11 8.67
CA LEU A 109 -0.95 -11.14 7.84
C LEU A 109 -1.14 -12.55 8.39
N ARG A 110 -1.01 -12.73 9.71
CA ARG A 110 -1.28 -14.02 10.37
C ARG A 110 -2.74 -14.43 10.22
N SER A 111 -3.67 -13.50 10.37
CA SER A 111 -5.11 -13.75 10.21
C SER A 111 -5.45 -14.16 8.78
N TYR A 112 -4.90 -13.44 7.79
CA TYR A 112 -5.08 -13.78 6.37
C TYR A 112 -4.52 -15.16 6.03
N HIS A 113 -3.29 -15.46 6.44
CA HIS A 113 -2.64 -16.75 6.18
C HIS A 113 -3.36 -17.90 6.89
N GLY A 114 -3.79 -17.71 8.14
CA GLY A 114 -4.48 -18.74 8.92
C GLY A 114 -5.90 -19.04 8.44
N ALA A 115 -6.65 -18.02 8.02
CA ALA A 115 -8.04 -18.19 7.55
C ALA A 115 -8.14 -18.46 6.04
N GLY A 116 -7.14 -18.05 5.26
CA GLY A 116 -7.18 -18.07 3.79
C GLY A 116 -8.21 -17.13 3.17
N ALA A 117 -8.65 -16.11 3.92
CA ALA A 117 -9.71 -15.19 3.55
C ALA A 117 -9.36 -13.73 3.89
N PRO A 118 -9.86 -12.74 3.12
CA PRO A 118 -9.57 -11.32 3.35
C PRO A 118 -9.93 -10.82 4.76
N VAL A 119 -9.07 -9.98 5.32
CA VAL A 119 -9.22 -9.35 6.63
C VAL A 119 -9.97 -8.01 6.50
N ARG A 120 -10.96 -7.79 7.35
CA ARG A 120 -11.79 -6.58 7.39
C ARG A 120 -11.36 -5.69 8.58
N TYR A 121 -11.08 -4.40 8.43
CA TYR A 121 -11.00 -3.57 7.22
C TYR A 121 -9.68 -2.78 7.19
N GLY A 122 -9.32 -2.26 6.01
CA GLY A 122 -8.20 -1.36 5.81
C GLY A 122 -8.60 -0.03 5.16
N GLN A 123 -7.74 0.97 5.34
CA GLN A 123 -7.68 2.21 4.55
C GLN A 123 -6.23 2.42 4.09
N CYS A 124 -5.94 3.46 3.31
CA CYS A 124 -4.66 3.64 2.60
C CYS A 124 -3.42 3.36 3.45
N TRP A 125 -3.33 3.93 4.67
CA TRP A 125 -2.19 3.68 5.57
C TRP A 125 -2.07 2.23 6.06
N VAL A 126 -3.20 1.51 6.19
CA VAL A 126 -3.21 0.09 6.56
C VAL A 126 -2.68 -0.75 5.40
N PHE A 127 -3.13 -0.47 4.17
CA PHE A 127 -2.60 -1.11 2.97
C PHE A 127 -1.10 -0.84 2.82
N ALA A 128 -0.67 0.41 2.93
CA ALA A 128 0.73 0.79 2.83
C ALA A 128 1.61 0.17 3.94
N GLY A 129 1.07 0.05 5.16
CA GLY A 129 1.74 -0.61 6.28
C GLY A 129 1.96 -2.10 6.02
N VAL A 130 0.92 -2.81 5.58
CA VAL A 130 0.99 -4.25 5.22
C VAL A 130 1.93 -4.46 4.04
N MET A 131 1.81 -3.64 3.00
CA MET A 131 2.68 -3.71 1.82
C MET A 131 4.15 -3.50 2.18
N THR A 132 4.46 -2.53 3.05
CA THR A 132 5.83 -2.32 3.54
C THR A 132 6.36 -3.57 4.25
N THR A 133 5.56 -4.18 5.13
CA THR A 133 5.96 -5.42 5.79
C THR A 133 6.28 -6.52 4.80
N VAL A 134 5.40 -6.76 3.81
CA VAL A 134 5.60 -7.83 2.83
C VAL A 134 6.87 -7.60 2.01
N LEU A 135 7.06 -6.39 1.49
CA LEU A 135 8.23 -6.08 0.66
C LEU A 135 9.54 -6.11 1.46
N ARG A 136 9.57 -5.57 2.69
CA ARG A 136 10.75 -5.66 3.58
C ARG A 136 11.06 -7.09 3.97
N CYS A 137 10.05 -7.91 4.26
CA CYS A 137 10.20 -9.33 4.58
C CYS A 137 10.84 -10.11 3.42
N LEU A 138 10.49 -9.76 2.18
CA LEU A 138 11.07 -10.32 0.96
C LEU A 138 12.43 -9.69 0.58
N GLY A 139 12.94 -8.74 1.37
CA GLY A 139 14.25 -8.11 1.18
C GLY A 139 14.26 -6.91 0.22
N LEU A 140 13.09 -6.40 -0.20
CA LEU A 140 12.99 -5.22 -1.04
C LEU A 140 12.98 -3.95 -0.16
N PRO A 141 13.95 -3.02 -0.30
CA PRO A 141 13.98 -1.81 0.50
C PRO A 141 12.75 -0.94 0.19
N THR A 142 11.94 -0.67 1.22
CA THR A 142 10.62 -0.07 1.04
C THR A 142 10.32 0.94 2.13
N ARG A 143 9.64 2.04 1.79
CA ARG A 143 9.16 3.05 2.74
C ARG A 143 7.72 3.45 2.41
N THR A 144 7.00 3.96 3.40
CA THR A 144 5.70 4.62 3.22
C THR A 144 5.90 6.08 2.82
N VAL A 145 4.99 6.60 2.00
CA VAL A 145 4.94 8.01 1.58
C VAL A 145 3.54 8.52 1.79
N THR A 146 3.42 9.69 2.43
CA THR A 146 2.15 10.40 2.59
C THR A 146 2.10 11.58 1.64
N ASN A 147 1.03 11.67 0.85
CA ASN A 147 0.70 12.83 0.03
C ASN A 147 -0.51 13.55 0.63
N TYR A 148 -0.36 14.84 0.92
CA TYR A 148 -1.46 15.69 1.40
C TYR A 148 -2.19 16.31 0.21
N ASN A 149 -3.49 16.55 0.35
CA ASN A 149 -4.35 17.02 -0.75
C ASN A 149 -4.25 16.12 -1.99
N SER A 150 -4.35 14.81 -1.78
CA SER A 150 -4.16 13.83 -2.84
C SER A 150 -5.39 13.77 -3.73
N ALA A 151 -5.25 14.30 -4.94
CA ALA A 151 -6.28 14.18 -5.98
C ALA A 151 -6.47 12.70 -6.38
N HIS A 152 -7.71 12.28 -6.46
CA HIS A 152 -8.15 11.04 -7.09
C HIS A 152 -8.93 11.43 -8.34
N ASP A 153 -8.19 11.49 -9.44
CA ASP A 153 -8.68 11.76 -10.80
C ASP A 153 -9.28 10.47 -11.37
N THR A 154 -10.58 10.49 -11.61
CA THR A 154 -11.35 9.31 -12.06
C THR A 154 -11.52 9.25 -13.58
N ASP A 155 -11.05 10.25 -14.33
CA ASP A 155 -11.22 10.34 -15.79
C ASP A 155 -9.90 10.49 -16.58
N VAL A 156 -8.76 10.46 -15.88
CA VAL A 156 -7.40 10.54 -16.45
C VAL A 156 -7.18 11.86 -17.19
N SER A 157 -7.88 12.92 -16.77
CA SER A 157 -7.77 14.26 -17.36
C SER A 157 -6.55 15.04 -16.88
N LEU A 158 -5.88 14.58 -15.80
CA LEU A 158 -4.87 15.33 -15.03
C LEU A 158 -5.44 16.60 -14.38
N THR A 159 -6.77 16.70 -14.28
CA THR A 159 -7.49 17.78 -13.61
C THR A 159 -8.41 17.19 -12.54
N THR A 160 -8.86 18.01 -11.60
CA THR A 160 -9.86 17.63 -10.60
C THR A 160 -10.96 18.66 -10.63
N ASP A 161 -12.14 18.26 -11.06
CA ASP A 161 -13.26 19.16 -11.22
C ASP A 161 -14.20 19.11 -10.02
N ILE A 162 -14.36 20.24 -9.33
CA ILE A 162 -15.28 20.37 -8.20
C ILE A 162 -16.40 21.36 -8.58
N TYR A 163 -17.60 20.81 -8.74
CA TYR A 163 -18.82 21.50 -9.08
C TYR A 163 -19.61 21.89 -7.83
N PHE A 164 -20.03 23.15 -7.77
CA PHE A 164 -20.88 23.71 -6.73
C PHE A 164 -22.14 24.34 -7.36
N ASP A 165 -23.23 24.37 -6.59
CA ASP A 165 -24.41 25.15 -6.95
C ASP A 165 -24.24 26.65 -6.62
N GLU A 166 -25.24 27.45 -6.97
CA GLU A 166 -25.26 28.90 -6.70
C GLU A 166 -25.20 29.27 -5.20
N ASN A 167 -25.45 28.30 -4.30
CA ASN A 167 -25.40 28.47 -2.85
C ASN A 167 -24.09 27.92 -2.25
N MET A 168 -23.07 27.63 -3.07
CA MET A 168 -21.80 27.01 -2.66
C MET A 168 -21.96 25.61 -2.05
N LYS A 169 -23.03 24.88 -2.40
CA LYS A 169 -23.19 23.48 -2.00
C LYS A 169 -22.57 22.56 -3.05
N PRO A 170 -21.79 21.53 -2.65
CA PRO A 170 -21.24 20.55 -3.59
C PRO A 170 -22.34 19.85 -4.39
N LEU A 171 -22.13 19.72 -5.70
CA LEU A 171 -22.99 18.96 -6.60
C LEU A 171 -22.50 17.50 -6.68
N GLU A 172 -22.88 16.70 -5.67
CA GLU A 172 -22.44 15.29 -5.49
C GLU A 172 -22.54 14.42 -6.76
N ARG A 173 -23.53 14.66 -7.63
CA ARG A 173 -23.71 13.88 -8.87
C ARG A 173 -22.64 14.18 -9.94
N LEU A 174 -22.00 15.35 -9.87
CA LEU A 174 -20.98 15.81 -10.82
C LEU A 174 -19.57 15.68 -10.25
N ASN A 175 -19.41 15.65 -8.93
CA ASN A 175 -18.12 15.50 -8.24
C ASN A 175 -17.77 14.02 -8.11
N THR A 176 -17.37 13.39 -9.21
CA THR A 176 -16.84 12.02 -9.19
C THR A 176 -15.38 11.97 -8.75
N ASP A 177 -14.62 13.04 -9.04
CA ASP A 177 -13.28 13.21 -8.50
C ASP A 177 -13.35 13.57 -7.01
N SER A 178 -12.34 13.12 -6.26
CA SER A 178 -12.24 13.45 -4.84
C SER A 178 -10.82 13.88 -4.50
N VAL A 179 -10.70 14.90 -3.64
CA VAL A 179 -9.42 15.27 -3.03
C VAL A 179 -9.40 14.68 -1.62
N TRP A 180 -8.51 13.73 -1.41
CA TRP A 180 -8.28 13.13 -0.12
C TRP A 180 -7.43 14.06 0.73
N ASN A 181 -7.79 14.28 2.00
CA ASN A 181 -6.98 15.05 2.94
C ASN A 181 -5.53 14.56 2.96
N PHE A 182 -5.36 13.23 2.94
CA PHE A 182 -4.10 12.58 2.68
C PHE A 182 -4.32 11.22 2.04
N HIS A 183 -3.31 10.75 1.30
CA HIS A 183 -3.22 9.39 0.78
C HIS A 183 -1.84 8.81 1.09
N VAL A 184 -1.75 7.50 1.29
CA VAL A 184 -0.51 6.81 1.65
C VAL A 184 -0.26 5.66 0.70
N TRP A 185 0.93 5.64 0.11
CA TRP A 185 1.44 4.56 -0.75
C TRP A 185 2.86 4.14 -0.34
N ASN A 186 3.52 3.32 -1.16
CA ASN A 186 4.86 2.83 -0.92
C ASN A 186 5.84 3.27 -2.02
N ASP A 187 7.05 3.63 -1.62
CA ASP A 187 8.20 3.68 -2.52
C ASP A 187 9.03 2.41 -2.29
N CYS A 188 9.33 1.66 -3.35
CA CYS A 188 10.17 0.46 -3.32
C CYS A 188 11.42 0.66 -4.17
N TRP A 189 12.61 0.43 -3.60
CA TRP A 189 13.88 0.61 -4.28
C TRP A 189 14.22 -0.58 -5.19
N MET A 190 14.41 -0.33 -6.48
CA MET A 190 14.88 -1.34 -7.43
C MET A 190 15.44 -0.71 -8.72
N LYS A 191 16.19 -1.51 -9.46
CA LYS A 191 16.51 -1.23 -10.86
C LYS A 191 15.29 -1.45 -11.77
N ARG A 192 15.27 -0.74 -12.89
CA ARG A 192 14.26 -0.80 -13.94
C ARG A 192 14.91 -1.13 -15.29
N PRO A 193 15.42 -2.37 -15.47
CA PRO A 193 16.01 -2.78 -16.75
C PRO A 193 15.00 -2.82 -17.90
N ASP A 194 13.71 -2.72 -17.59
CA ASP A 194 12.60 -2.57 -18.53
C ASP A 194 12.40 -1.11 -19.00
N LEU A 195 13.11 -0.14 -18.42
CA LEU A 195 13.09 1.28 -18.79
C LEU A 195 14.47 1.76 -19.28
N PRO A 196 14.57 2.94 -19.91
CA PRO A 196 15.85 3.57 -20.22
C PRO A 196 16.71 3.83 -18.97
N ASP A 197 18.01 4.08 -19.19
CA ASP A 197 18.90 4.47 -18.09
C ASP A 197 18.43 5.76 -17.40
N GLY A 198 18.54 5.79 -16.06
CA GLY A 198 18.15 6.94 -15.23
C GLY A 198 16.78 6.81 -14.54
N TYR A 199 16.04 5.73 -14.77
CA TYR A 199 14.75 5.45 -14.11
C TYR A 199 14.83 4.42 -12.96
N ASP A 200 16.06 4.00 -12.60
CA ASP A 200 16.33 3.20 -11.39
C ASP A 200 16.02 4.00 -10.11
N GLY A 201 15.81 3.29 -9.00
CA GLY A 201 15.69 3.88 -7.67
C GLY A 201 14.32 3.65 -7.05
N TRP A 202 13.75 4.66 -6.40
CA TRP A 202 12.44 4.59 -5.74
C TRP A 202 11.31 4.51 -6.75
N GLN A 203 10.57 3.40 -6.73
CA GLN A 203 9.40 3.16 -7.58
C GLN A 203 8.14 3.28 -6.74
N VAL A 204 7.18 4.08 -7.19
CA VAL A 204 5.86 4.17 -6.56
C VAL A 204 5.11 2.88 -6.78
N VAL A 205 4.56 2.33 -5.71
CA VAL A 205 3.69 1.16 -5.73
C VAL A 205 2.58 1.37 -4.72
N ASP A 206 1.34 1.15 -5.12
CA ASP A 206 0.17 1.41 -4.28
C ASP A 206 -0.76 0.19 -4.27
N ALA A 207 -1.05 -0.28 -3.05
CA ALA A 207 -1.97 -1.38 -2.82
C ALA A 207 -3.39 -0.92 -2.51
N THR A 208 -3.62 0.39 -2.36
CA THR A 208 -4.96 0.93 -2.11
C THR A 208 -5.75 0.86 -3.41
N PRO A 209 -6.91 0.18 -3.44
CA PRO A 209 -7.69 0.10 -4.65
C PRO A 209 -8.36 1.44 -4.94
N GLN A 210 -7.92 2.09 -6.01
CA GLN A 210 -8.42 3.36 -6.51
C GLN A 210 -8.85 3.19 -7.97
N GLU A 211 -7.87 2.96 -8.84
CA GLU A 211 -8.07 2.73 -10.26
C GLU A 211 -7.68 1.31 -10.68
N THR A 212 -8.35 0.80 -11.71
CA THR A 212 -8.06 -0.52 -12.28
C THR A 212 -6.78 -0.47 -13.13
N SER A 213 -5.91 -1.47 -12.98
CA SER A 213 -4.70 -1.60 -13.80
C SER A 213 -4.69 -2.97 -14.48
N SER A 214 -5.02 -2.97 -15.78
CA SER A 214 -5.14 -4.18 -16.63
C SER A 214 -6.33 -5.10 -16.30
N GLY A 215 -7.40 -4.55 -15.72
CA GLY A 215 -8.61 -5.28 -15.33
C GLY A 215 -8.66 -5.43 -13.82
#